data_AF-A0A2J0M7I3-F1
#
_entry.id   AF-A0A2J0M7I3-F1
#
_cell.length_a   1.000
_cell.length_b   1.000
_cell.length_c   1.000
_cell.angle_alpha   90.00
_cell.angle_beta   90.00
_cell.angle_gamma   90.00
#
_symmetry.space_group_name_H-M   'P 1'
#
loop_
_entity.id
_entity.type
_entity.pdbx_description
1 polymer ?
#
loop_
_entity_poly.entity_id
_entity_poly.type
_entity_poly.pdbx_seq_one_letter_code
_entity_poly.pdbx_strand_id
1 'polypeptide(L)'
;NIRLYCENIQFKKINYLSIEKKLKAICLAENIPFEEESLKQLAQASEGDLRAAMLDLQTLSLFGSITQKNVSELSERLKLDDVFKTLNSIFNSKDLPEIKKVIS
;
A
#
# COMPACT_ATOMS: atom_id res chain seq x y z
N ASN A 1 -5.77 -13.46 33.36
CA ASN A 1 -4.87 -12.30 33.53
C ASN A 1 -3.70 -12.46 32.55
N ILE A 2 -3.91 -12.07 31.29
CA ILE A 2 -3.04 -12.46 30.15
C ILE A 2 -1.79 -11.58 30.04
N ARG A 3 -1.84 -10.37 30.63
CA ARG A 3 -0.71 -9.43 30.69
C ARG A 3 0.51 -9.95 31.48
N LEU A 4 0.32 -10.96 32.32
CA LEU A 4 1.41 -11.64 33.05
C LEU A 4 2.12 -12.72 32.22
N TYR A 5 1.51 -13.16 31.11
CA TYR A 5 2.02 -14.25 30.28
C TYR A 5 2.36 -13.82 28.83
N CYS A 6 2.07 -12.56 28.46
CA CYS A 6 2.28 -12.06 27.12
C CYS A 6 3.05 -10.75 27.12
N GLU A 7 4.06 -10.65 26.25
CA GLU A 7 4.80 -9.43 25.99
C GLU A 7 4.02 -8.54 25.00
N ASN A 8 3.80 -7.28 25.37
CA ASN A 8 3.11 -6.33 24.50
C ASN A 8 4.13 -5.66 23.57
N ILE A 9 4.09 -6.02 22.28
CA ILE A 9 4.93 -5.39 21.26
C ILE A 9 4.13 -4.28 20.58
N GLN A 10 4.52 -3.03 20.81
CA GLN A 10 3.93 -1.88 20.14
C GLN A 10 4.61 -1.63 18.80
N PHE A 11 3.83 -1.69 17.73
CA PHE A 11 4.27 -1.30 16.39
C PHE A 11 4.11 0.22 16.23
N LYS A 12 5.24 0.93 16.17
CA LYS A 12 5.27 2.37 15.86
C LYS A 12 5.39 2.57 14.36
N LYS A 13 4.88 3.71 13.87
CA LYS A 13 5.12 4.14 12.48
C LYS A 13 6.63 4.22 12.23
N ILE A 14 7.07 3.60 11.14
CA ILE A 14 8.47 3.58 10.74
C ILE A 14 8.73 4.81 9.86
N ASN A 15 9.92 5.41 9.97
CA ASN A 15 10.31 6.50 9.08
C ASN A 15 10.41 5.99 7.63
N TYR A 16 9.89 6.76 6.66
CA TYR A 16 9.90 6.40 5.25
C TYR A 16 11.32 6.09 4.74
N LEU A 17 12.35 6.80 5.23
CA LEU A 17 13.76 6.54 4.88
C LEU A 17 14.23 5.13 5.32
N SER A 18 13.74 4.66 6.46
CA SER A 18 14.06 3.31 6.95
C SER A 18 13.33 2.24 6.14
N ILE A 19 12.09 2.53 5.72
CA ILE A 19 11.31 1.66 4.82
C ILE A 19 12.02 1.56 3.47
N GLU A 20 12.36 2.70 2.85
CA GLU A 20 13.10 2.78 1.58
C GLU A 20 14.38 1.95 1.61
N LYS A 21 15.21 2.10 2.66
CA LYS A 21 16.43 1.30 2.85
C LYS A 21 16.13 -0.20 2.91
N LYS A 22 15.07 -0.60 3.60
CA LYS A 22 14.69 -2.00 3.75
C LYS A 22 14.19 -2.58 2.42
N LEU A 23 13.35 -1.83 1.69
CA LEU A 23 12.88 -2.21 0.37
C LEU A 23 14.04 -2.34 -0.63
N LYS A 24 14.98 -1.38 -0.63
CA LYS A 24 16.19 -1.44 -1.46
C LYS A 24 17.01 -2.70 -1.17
N ALA A 25 17.18 -3.06 0.11
CA ALA A 25 17.88 -4.28 0.49
C ALA A 25 17.17 -5.55 0.00
N ILE A 26 15.84 -5.57 0.01
CA ILE A 26 15.04 -6.69 -0.52
C ILE A 26 15.22 -6.80 -2.04
N CYS A 27 15.10 -5.68 -2.78
CA CYS A 27 15.28 -5.69 -4.23
C CYS A 27 16.67 -6.19 -4.64
N LEU A 28 17.71 -5.76 -3.92
CA LEU A 28 19.08 -6.23 -4.15
C LEU A 28 19.25 -7.72 -3.84
N ALA A 29 18.63 -8.22 -2.77
CA ALA A 29 18.69 -9.63 -2.41
C ALA A 29 17.94 -10.53 -3.40
N GLU A 30 16.83 -10.04 -3.95
CA GLU A 30 15.98 -10.77 -4.90
C GLU A 30 16.36 -10.51 -6.38
N ASN A 31 17.39 -9.71 -6.65
CA ASN A 31 17.80 -9.29 -8.00
C ASN A 31 16.66 -8.65 -8.82
N ILE A 32 15.80 -7.87 -8.16
CA ILE A 32 14.71 -7.15 -8.82
C ILE A 32 15.27 -5.83 -9.37
N PRO A 33 15.07 -5.50 -10.66
CA PRO A 33 15.44 -4.18 -11.18
C PRO A 33 14.49 -3.10 -10.67
N PHE A 34 15.05 -2.01 -10.15
CA PHE A 34 14.29 -0.90 -9.55
C PHE A 34 14.89 0.47 -9.91
N GLU A 35 14.05 1.49 -9.85
CA GLU A 35 14.44 2.91 -9.89
C GLU A 35 14.48 3.47 -8.45
N GLU A 36 15.43 4.35 -8.14
CA GLU A 36 15.51 4.92 -6.78
C GLU A 36 14.31 5.82 -6.45
N GLU A 37 13.82 6.56 -7.43
CA GLU A 37 12.65 7.42 -7.26
C GLU A 37 11.37 6.62 -7.00
N SER A 38 11.22 5.45 -7.62
CA SER A 38 10.04 4.59 -7.47
C SER A 38 10.00 3.97 -6.07
N LEU A 39 11.14 3.52 -5.53
CA LEU A 39 11.26 3.05 -4.15
C LEU A 39 10.91 4.14 -3.12
N LYS A 40 11.37 5.37 -3.37
CA LYS A 40 11.08 6.51 -2.50
C LYS A 40 9.59 6.85 -2.49
N GLN A 41 8.94 6.84 -3.65
CA GLN A 41 7.49 7.03 -3.77
C GLN A 41 6.73 5.92 -3.03
N LEU A 42 7.13 4.66 -3.20
CA LEU A 42 6.52 3.53 -2.50
C LEU A 42 6.61 3.71 -0.98
N ALA A 43 7.80 4.02 -0.47
CA ALA A 43 8.03 4.20 0.96
C ALA A 43 7.24 5.37 1.57
N GLN A 44 7.01 6.45 0.79
CA GLN A 44 6.16 7.56 1.20
C GLN A 44 4.68 7.18 1.19
N ALA A 45 4.23 6.45 0.17
CA ALA A 45 2.85 6.00 0.04
C ALA A 45 2.40 5.06 1.17
N SER A 46 3.34 4.30 1.75
CA SER A 46 3.02 3.36 2.84
C SER A 46 2.80 3.99 4.21
N GLU A 47 2.95 5.32 4.37
CA GLU A 47 2.65 6.08 5.60
C GLU A 47 3.23 5.52 6.92
N GLY A 48 4.37 4.83 6.84
CA GLY A 48 5.05 4.23 7.98
C GLY A 48 4.67 2.78 8.28
N ASP A 49 3.85 2.15 7.44
CA ASP A 49 3.53 0.72 7.48
C ASP A 49 4.48 -0.06 6.55
N LEU A 50 5.41 -0.81 7.14
CA LEU A 50 6.34 -1.65 6.40
C LEU A 50 5.65 -2.82 5.69
N ARG A 51 4.56 -3.36 6.24
CA ARG A 51 3.84 -4.48 5.64
C ARG A 51 3.15 -4.05 4.35
N ALA A 52 2.48 -2.90 4.38
CA ALA A 52 1.88 -2.30 3.18
C ALA A 52 2.96 -2.10 2.10
N ALA A 53 4.08 -1.47 2.47
CA ALA A 53 5.22 -1.25 1.57
C ALA A 53 5.76 -2.53 0.93
N MET A 54 5.92 -3.59 1.72
CA MET A 54 6.41 -4.88 1.24
C MET A 54 5.41 -5.57 0.30
N LEU A 55 4.12 -5.47 0.60
CA LEU A 55 3.08 -6.05 -0.25
C LEU A 55 3.03 -5.35 -1.61
N ASP A 56 3.13 -4.02 -1.60
CA ASP A 56 3.17 -3.24 -2.83
C ASP A 56 4.43 -3.58 -3.64
N LEU A 57 5.57 -3.74 -2.96
CA LEU A 57 6.83 -4.16 -3.59
C LEU A 57 6.70 -5.54 -4.27
N GLN A 58 6.12 -6.53 -3.58
CA GLN A 58 5.88 -7.85 -4.15
C GLN A 58 4.90 -7.81 -5.31
N THR A 59 3.88 -6.96 -5.22
CA THR A 59 2.92 -6.78 -6.31
C THR A 59 3.61 -6.21 -7.54
N LEU A 60 4.52 -5.25 -7.36
CA LEU A 60 5.32 -4.68 -8.43
C LEU A 60 6.37 -5.65 -8.98
N SER A 61 6.97 -6.49 -8.13
CA SER A 61 7.98 -7.47 -8.56
C SER A 61 7.40 -8.56 -9.46
N LEU A 62 6.11 -8.89 -9.34
CA LEU A 62 5.41 -9.80 -10.26
C LEU A 62 5.42 -9.30 -11.71
N PHE A 63 5.49 -7.98 -11.93
CA PHE A 63 5.62 -7.37 -13.25
C PHE A 63 7.06 -7.28 -13.75
N GLY A 64 8.02 -7.81 -12.98
CA GLY A 64 9.43 -7.95 -13.36
C GLY A 64 10.29 -6.70 -13.20
N SER A 65 9.71 -5.50 -13.00
CA SER A 65 10.48 -4.28 -12.72
C SER A 65 9.70 -3.24 -11.91
N ILE A 66 10.41 -2.54 -11.04
CA ILE A 66 9.85 -1.49 -10.18
C ILE A 66 10.19 -0.13 -10.80
N THR A 67 9.34 0.32 -11.72
CA THR A 67 9.42 1.64 -12.37
C THR A 67 8.36 2.60 -11.84
N GLN A 68 8.60 3.89 -11.98
CA GLN A 68 7.68 4.96 -11.52
C GLN A 68 6.27 4.83 -12.12
N LYS A 69 6.17 4.33 -13.36
CA LYS A 69 4.89 4.05 -14.04
C LYS A 69 4.11 2.95 -13.34
N ASN A 70 4.77 1.82 -13.04
CA ASN A 70 4.12 0.69 -12.37
C ASN A 70 3.65 1.06 -10.96
N VAL A 71 4.43 1.88 -10.23
CA VAL A 71 4.03 2.42 -8.92
C VAL A 71 2.78 3.29 -9.05
N SER A 72 2.72 4.15 -10.08
CA SER A 72 1.57 5.01 -10.33
C SER A 72 0.31 4.20 -10.67
N GLU A 73 0.41 3.22 -11.56
CA GLU A 73 -0.70 2.33 -11.91
C GLU A 73 -1.21 1.52 -10.72
N LEU A 74 -0.31 1.02 -9.86
CA LEU A 74 -0.70 0.31 -8.64
C LEU A 74 -1.45 1.26 -7.68
N SER A 75 -0.97 2.49 -7.53
CA SER A 75 -1.59 3.51 -6.67
C SER A 75 -2.98 3.93 -7.16
N GLU A 76 -3.21 3.96 -8.47
CA GLU A 76 -4.54 4.19 -9.06
C GLU A 76 -5.48 3.01 -8.82
N ARG A 77 -4.96 1.78 -8.93
CA ARG A 77 -5.72 0.55 -8.63
C ARG A 77 -6.20 0.51 -7.18
N LEU A 78 -5.36 0.92 -6.23
CA LEU A 78 -5.71 1.01 -4.81
C LEU A 78 -6.78 2.08 -4.50
N LYS A 79 -6.86 3.16 -5.28
CA LYS A 79 -7.87 4.22 -5.10
C LYS A 79 -9.28 3.79 -5.52
N LEU A 80 -9.40 2.84 -6.46
CA LEU A 80 -10.70 2.30 -6.88
C LEU A 80 -11.32 1.37 -5.83
N ASP A 81 -10.49 0.77 -4.97
CA ASP A 81 -10.88 -0.14 -3.89
C ASP A 81 -11.17 0.58 -2.57
N ASP A 82 -11.56 1.86 -2.61
CA ASP A 82 -12.17 2.52 -1.46
C ASP A 82 -13.63 2.02 -1.31
N VAL A 83 -13.78 0.70 -1.17
CA VAL A 83 -15.04 -0.03 -0.96
C VAL A 83 -15.81 0.59 0.18
N PHE A 84 -15.11 1.14 1.18
CA PHE A 84 -15.73 1.88 2.27
C PHE A 84 -16.31 3.22 1.83
N LYS A 85 -15.65 4.03 0.98
CA LYS A 85 -16.30 5.20 0.37
C LYS A 85 -17.47 4.83 -0.53
N THR A 86 -17.35 3.77 -1.31
CA THR A 86 -18.43 3.27 -2.16
C THR A 86 -19.63 2.85 -1.32
N LEU A 87 -19.42 2.04 -0.29
CA LEU A 87 -20.46 1.63 0.66
C LEU A 87 -21.06 2.85 1.37
N ASN A 88 -20.23 3.80 1.83
CA ASN A 88 -20.71 4.99 2.53
C ASN A 88 -21.52 5.91 1.61
N SER A 89 -21.16 6.00 0.32
CA SER A 89 -21.95 6.68 -0.70
C SER A 89 -23.29 5.99 -0.91
N ILE A 90 -23.32 4.66 -1.01
CA ILE A 90 -24.56 3.87 -1.17
C ILE A 90 -25.48 4.04 0.04
N PHE A 91 -24.94 4.00 1.25
CA PHE A 91 -25.73 4.12 2.49
C PHE A 91 -26.21 5.56 2.76
N ASN A 92 -25.50 6.59 2.29
CA ASN A 92 -25.89 8.00 2.47
C ASN A 92 -26.69 8.59 1.30
N SER A 93 -26.72 7.96 0.13
CA SER A 93 -27.50 8.42 -1.02
C SER A 93 -28.99 8.11 -0.84
N LYS A 94 -29.86 9.13 -1.02
CA LYS A 94 -31.33 8.99 -0.93
C LYS A 94 -32.00 8.63 -2.26
N ASP A 95 -31.26 8.64 -3.37
CA ASP A 95 -31.81 8.47 -4.72
C ASP A 95 -31.17 7.29 -5.48
N LEU A 96 -32.00 6.28 -5.81
CA LEU A 96 -31.66 5.07 -6.57
C LEU A 96 -30.87 5.28 -7.89
N PRO A 97 -31.10 6.33 -8.70
CA PRO A 97 -30.38 6.50 -9.97
C PRO A 97 -28.90 6.91 -9.81
N GLU A 98 -28.50 7.54 -8.70
CA GLU A 98 -27.08 7.86 -8.43
C GLU A 98 -26.27 6.61 -8.09
N ILE A 99 -26.86 5.69 -7.31
CA ILE A 99 -26.24 4.43 -6.90
C ILE A 99 -25.82 3.60 -8.13
N LYS A 100 -26.64 3.59 -9.18
CA LYS A 100 -26.35 2.82 -10.40
C LYS A 100 -25.09 3.30 -11.13
N LYS A 101 -24.76 4.59 -11.08
CA LYS A 101 -23.53 5.16 -11.67
C LYS A 101 -22.26 4.81 -10.91
N VAL A 102 -22.37 4.47 -9.62
CA VAL A 102 -21.22 4.15 -8.77
C VAL A 102 -20.83 2.67 -8.91
N ILE A 103 -21.77 1.81 -9.28
CA ILE A 103 -21.58 0.35 -9.39
C ILE A 103 -21.33 -0.10 -10.84
N SER A 104 -21.59 0.76 -11.84
CA SER A 104 -21.36 0.48 -13.28
C SER A 104 -20.01 1.00 -13.73
#